data_AF-A0A6B1DJE8-F1
#
_entry.id   AF-A0A6B1DJE8-F1
#
_cell.length_a   1.000
_cell.length_b   1.000
_cell.length_c   1.000
_cell.angle_alpha   90.00
_cell.angle_beta   90.00
_cell.angle_gamma   90.00
#
_symmetry.space_group_name_H-M   'P 1'
#
loop_
_entity.id
_entity.type
_entity.pdbx_description
1 polymer ?
#
loop_
_entity_poly.entity_id
_entity_poly.type
_entity_poly.pdbx_seq_one_letter_code
_entity_poly.pdbx_strand_id
1 'polypeptide(L)'
;MPLMMMVGCVEGDEANGFQLARVTEPEVIQDRIPPEPPPGAPLGEGRVALIGTLDEFGVARHVGHKVWAKGMLIEDDTGTRLNLVSITHLAPACE
;
A
#
# COMPACT_ATOMS: atom_id res chain seq x y z
N MET A 1 -13.05 -12.23 0.81
CA MET A 1 -11.77 -11.82 0.20
C MET A 1 -10.73 -11.76 1.30
N PRO A 2 -9.54 -12.34 1.10
CA PRO A 2 -8.48 -12.29 2.09
C PRO A 2 -7.95 -10.85 2.27
N LEU A 3 -7.40 -10.58 3.45
CA LEU A 3 -6.62 -9.37 3.67
C LEU A 3 -5.23 -9.60 3.06
N MET A 4 -4.76 -8.64 2.27
CA MET A 4 -3.45 -8.67 1.63
C MET A 4 -2.53 -7.65 2.31
N MET A 5 -1.23 -7.88 2.19
CA MET A 5 -0.20 -6.92 2.59
C MET A 5 0.81 -6.73 1.48
N MET A 6 1.42 -5.55 1.45
CA MET A 6 2.42 -5.17 0.47
C MET A 6 3.26 -4.00 0.98
N VAL A 7 4.49 -3.90 0.47
CA VAL A 7 5.36 -2.75 0.68
C VAL A 7 5.38 -1.93 -0.60
N GLY A 8 5.28 -0.61 -0.48
CA GLY A 8 5.27 0.29 -1.64
C GLY A 8 5.55 1.73 -1.26
N CYS A 9 5.67 2.57 -2.28
CA CYS A 9 5.83 4.01 -2.16
C CYS A 9 4.49 4.72 -2.34
N VAL A 10 4.09 5.60 -1.43
CA VAL A 10 2.85 6.36 -1.66
C VAL A 10 3.12 7.50 -2.63
N GLU A 11 2.32 7.58 -3.68
CA GLU A 11 2.31 8.66 -4.65
C GLU A 11 0.91 9.29 -4.70
N GLY A 12 0.85 10.61 -4.91
CA GLY A 12 -0.40 11.28 -5.28
C GLY A 12 -0.78 10.95 -6.72
N ASP A 13 -2.07 10.92 -6.99
CA ASP A 13 -2.64 10.84 -8.34
C ASP A 13 -3.18 12.20 -8.78
N GLU A 14 -3.26 12.44 -10.10
CA GLU A 14 -3.68 13.71 -10.70
C GLU A 14 -5.11 14.12 -10.32
N ALA A 15 -5.96 13.16 -9.95
CA ALA A 15 -7.34 13.36 -9.52
C ALA A 15 -7.54 13.56 -8.01
N ASN A 16 -6.49 13.98 -7.27
CA ASN A 16 -6.45 13.98 -5.79
C ASN A 16 -6.61 12.58 -5.17
N GLY A 17 -6.33 11.52 -5.94
CA GLY A 17 -6.25 10.16 -5.45
C GLY A 17 -4.88 9.83 -4.85
N PHE A 18 -4.73 8.63 -4.32
CA PHE A 18 -3.45 8.09 -3.88
C PHE A 18 -3.23 6.71 -4.50
N GLN A 19 -1.98 6.38 -4.75
CA GLN A 19 -1.56 5.06 -5.22
C GLN A 19 -0.32 4.60 -4.47
N LEU A 20 -0.13 3.29 -4.41
CA LEU A 20 1.16 2.69 -4.09
C LEU A 20 1.87 2.40 -5.41
N ALA A 21 3.09 2.88 -5.54
CA ALA A 21 4.01 2.57 -6.64
C ALA A 21 5.17 1.71 -6.15
N ARG A 22 5.84 1.03 -7.08
CA ARG A 22 6.96 0.11 -6.79
C ARG A 22 6.57 -0.92 -5.73
N VAL A 23 5.37 -1.47 -5.90
CA VAL A 23 4.73 -2.33 -4.90
C VAL A 23 5.27 -3.74 -5.03
N THR A 24 5.56 -4.38 -3.90
CA THR A 24 5.87 -5.82 -3.83
C THR A 24 4.68 -6.66 -4.28
N GLU A 25 4.91 -7.93 -4.61
CA GLU A 25 3.79 -8.84 -4.86
C GLU A 25 2.87 -8.92 -3.62
N PRO A 26 1.54 -8.95 -3.81
CA PRO A 26 0.60 -9.02 -2.69
C PRO A 26 0.75 -10.33 -1.92
N GLU A 27 0.99 -10.24 -0.61
CA GLU A 27 1.05 -11.39 0.27
C GLU A 27 -0.24 -11.54 1.09
N VAL A 28 -0.80 -12.75 1.15
CA VAL A 28 -2.01 -13.03 1.92
C VAL A 28 -1.71 -13.00 3.42
N ILE A 29 -2.47 -12.19 4.18
CA ILE A 29 -2.52 -12.28 5.63
C ILE A 29 -3.49 -13.41 5.99
N GLN A 30 -2.93 -14.49 6.55
CA GLN A 30 -3.68 -15.63 7.07
C GLN A 30 -4.08 -15.38 8.54
N ASP A 31 -3.77 -16.30 9.45
CA ASP A 31 -4.25 -16.27 10.85
C ASP A 31 -3.54 -15.25 11.75
N ARG A 32 -2.31 -14.89 11.41
CA ARG A 32 -1.50 -13.94 12.18
C ARG A 32 -0.91 -12.88 11.25
N ILE A 33 -1.01 -11.62 11.67
CA ILE A 33 -0.32 -10.52 11.01
C ILE A 33 1.19 -10.79 11.11
N PRO A 34 1.91 -10.86 9.98
CA PRO A 34 3.36 -11.00 9.98
C PRO A 34 4.04 -9.86 10.76
N PRO A 35 5.30 -10.01 11.19
CA PRO A 35 6.04 -8.89 11.74
C PRO A 35 6.16 -7.75 10.72
N GLU A 36 6.28 -6.52 11.21
CA GLU A 36 6.54 -5.36 10.36
C GLU A 36 7.84 -5.55 9.55
N PRO A 37 7.82 -5.31 8.24
CA PRO A 37 9.03 -5.33 7.42
C PRO A 37 10.03 -4.26 7.89
N PRO A 38 11.34 -4.51 7.78
CA PRO A 38 12.32 -3.47 8.09
C PRO A 38 12.25 -2.31 7.10
N PRO A 39 12.74 -1.10 7.45
CA PRO A 39 12.79 0.05 6.54
C PRO A 39 13.46 -0.23 5.18
N GLY A 40 14.47 -1.10 5.18
CA GLY A 40 15.20 -1.54 3.99
C GLY A 40 14.54 -2.68 3.20
N ALA A 41 13.29 -3.07 3.49
CA ALA A 41 12.57 -4.10 2.73
C ALA A 41 12.55 -3.74 1.23
N PRO A 42 12.78 -4.68 0.30
CA PRO A 42 12.81 -4.36 -1.11
C PRO A 42 11.47 -3.80 -1.60
N LEU A 43 11.54 -2.92 -2.60
CA LEU A 43 10.38 -2.51 -3.38
C LEU A 43 10.21 -3.44 -4.59
N GLY A 44 8.99 -3.51 -5.12
CA GLY A 44 8.69 -4.24 -6.35
C GLY A 44 8.51 -3.31 -7.54
N GLU A 45 7.80 -3.77 -8.56
CA GLU A 45 7.58 -3.04 -9.82
C GLU A 45 6.10 -2.66 -10.05
N GLY A 46 5.20 -3.13 -9.18
CA GLY A 46 3.76 -2.96 -9.34
C GLY A 46 3.27 -1.55 -9.02
N ARG A 47 2.02 -1.27 -9.42
CA ARG A 47 1.25 -0.09 -9.01
C ARG A 47 -0.15 -0.52 -8.57
N VAL A 48 -0.64 0.07 -7.49
CA VAL A 48 -1.96 -0.25 -6.93
C VAL A 48 -2.63 1.04 -6.48
N ALA A 49 -3.82 1.34 -7.01
CA ALA A 49 -4.57 2.52 -6.56
C ALA A 49 -5.16 2.28 -5.15
N LEU A 50 -5.04 3.27 -4.28
CA LEU A 50 -5.62 3.22 -2.94
C LEU A 50 -7.06 3.74 -2.99
N ILE A 51 -7.97 3.02 -2.35
CA ILE A 51 -9.38 3.40 -2.20
C ILE A 51 -9.86 3.19 -0.76
N GLY A 52 -11.03 3.73 -0.44
CA GLY A 52 -11.64 3.65 0.90
C GLY A 52 -11.58 4.98 1.65
N THR A 53 -11.58 4.94 2.98
CA THR A 53 -11.53 6.14 3.85
C THR A 53 -10.09 6.64 4.05
N LEU A 54 -9.41 7.00 2.96
CA LEU A 54 -7.97 7.31 2.96
C LEU A 54 -7.58 8.46 3.90
N ASP A 55 -8.47 9.42 4.11
CA ASP A 55 -8.25 10.53 5.05
C ASP A 55 -8.20 10.06 6.53
N GLU A 56 -8.98 9.04 6.90
CA GLU A 56 -8.95 8.46 8.25
C GLU A 56 -7.60 7.80 8.55
N PHE A 57 -6.96 7.24 7.51
CA PHE A 57 -5.62 6.68 7.59
C PHE A 57 -4.50 7.71 7.38
N GLY A 58 -4.85 8.97 7.06
CA GLY A 58 -3.89 10.04 6.85
C GLY A 58 -2.91 9.80 5.70
N VAL A 59 -3.33 9.09 4.63
CA VAL A 59 -2.47 8.66 3.51
C VAL A 59 -1.69 9.81 2.89
N ALA A 60 -2.28 11.00 2.81
CA ALA A 60 -1.62 12.21 2.32
C ALA A 60 -0.27 12.52 3.01
N ARG A 61 -0.13 12.17 4.29
CA ARG A 61 1.10 12.39 5.08
C ARG A 61 2.22 11.40 4.74
N HIS A 62 1.89 10.37 3.97
CA HIS A 62 2.82 9.32 3.56
C HIS A 62 3.30 9.51 2.12
N VAL A 63 2.84 10.52 1.38
CA VAL A 63 3.31 10.79 0.01
C VAL A 63 4.84 10.96 -0.01
N GLY A 64 5.51 10.21 -0.89
CA GLY A 64 6.97 10.14 -0.99
C GLY A 64 7.63 9.19 0.02
N HIS A 65 6.87 8.62 0.96
CA HIS A 65 7.35 7.68 1.94
C HIS A 65 7.11 6.24 1.51
N LYS A 66 7.98 5.36 2.00
CA LYS A 66 7.84 3.92 1.90
C LYS A 66 6.93 3.43 3.03
N VAL A 67 5.94 2.63 2.68
CA VAL A 67 4.93 2.14 3.61
C VAL A 67 4.72 0.65 3.49
N TRP A 68 4.28 0.06 4.59
CA TRP A 68 3.65 -1.25 4.62
C TRP A 68 2.14 -1.05 4.67
N ALA A 69 1.47 -1.42 3.59
CA ALA A 69 0.03 -1.27 3.45
C ALA A 69 -0.66 -2.63 3.55
N LYS A 70 -1.84 -2.62 4.17
CA LYS A 70 -2.71 -3.79 4.30
C LYS A 70 -4.12 -3.41 3.88
N GLY A 71 -4.79 -4.31 3.18
CA GLY A 71 -6.13 -4.04 2.68
C GLY A 71 -6.71 -5.20 1.89
N MET A 72 -7.93 -5.00 1.41
CA MET A 72 -8.55 -5.95 0.50
C MET A 72 -8.15 -5.59 -0.93
N LEU A 73 -7.45 -6.50 -1.60
CA LEU A 73 -7.07 -6.34 -3.00
C LEU A 73 -8.27 -6.64 -3.90
N ILE A 74 -8.53 -5.74 -4.84
CA ILE A 74 -9.60 -5.83 -5.83
C ILE A 74 -8.95 -5.72 -7.20
N GLU A 75 -9.13 -6.76 -8.00
CA GLU A 75 -8.61 -6.85 -9.36
C GLU A 75 -9.79 -7.05 -10.31
N ASP A 76 -9.94 -6.12 -11.25
CA ASP A 76 -10.95 -6.19 -12.30
C ASP A 76 -10.47 -5.46 -13.57
N ASP A 77 -11.36 -5.34 -14.55
CA ASP A 77 -11.09 -4.72 -15.86
C ASP A 77 -10.67 -3.24 -15.74
N THR A 78 -10.89 -2.59 -14.59
CA THR A 78 -10.49 -1.19 -14.33
C THR A 78 -9.13 -1.07 -13.66
N GLY A 79 -8.49 -2.19 -13.32
CA GLY A 79 -7.15 -2.29 -12.76
C GLY A 79 -7.11 -2.79 -11.32
N THR A 80 -5.92 -2.74 -10.74
CA THR A 80 -5.64 -3.23 -9.38
C THR A 80 -5.83 -2.12 -8.34
N ARG A 81 -6.71 -2.35 -7.37
CA ARG A 81 -7.05 -1.42 -6.29
C ARG A 81 -6.92 -2.07 -4.93
N LEU A 82 -6.51 -1.31 -3.93
CA LEU A 82 -6.43 -1.76 -2.53
C LEU A 82 -7.40 -0.92 -1.69
N ASN A 83 -8.45 -1.57 -1.17
CA ASN A 83 -9.27 -0.96 -0.14
C ASN A 83 -8.49 -0.98 1.18
N LEU A 84 -7.96 0.17 1.57
CA LEU A 84 -6.97 0.31 2.64
C LEU A 84 -7.62 0.06 4.00
N VAL A 85 -6.95 -0.76 4.83
CA VAL A 85 -7.35 -1.06 6.20
C VAL A 85 -6.28 -0.64 7.21
N SER A 86 -5.01 -0.59 6.79
CA SER A 86 -3.91 -0.14 7.61
C SER A 86 -2.73 0.30 6.74
N ILE A 87 -2.05 1.36 7.17
CA ILE A 87 -0.81 1.85 6.57
C ILE A 87 0.20 2.12 7.69
N THR A 88 1.44 1.69 7.47
CA THR A 88 2.53 1.89 8.42
C THR A 88 3.71 2.50 7.69
N HIS A 89 4.23 3.61 8.21
CA HIS A 89 5.43 4.24 7.66
C HIS A 89 6.66 3.39 7.96
N LEU A 90 7.40 2.99 6.92
CA LEU A 90 8.64 2.25 7.05
C LEU A 90 9.88 3.14 6.89
N ALA A 91 9.90 4.02 5.89
CA ALA A 91 11.05 4.87 5.59
C ALA A 91 10.63 6.21 4.97
N PRO A 92 11.39 7.29 5.22
CA PRO A 92 11.06 8.64 4.74
C PRO A 92 11.31 8.83 3.23
N ALA A 93 11.94 7.86 2.57
CA ALA A 93 12.18 7.87 1.14
C ALA A 93 11.97 6.46 0.58
N CYS A 94 11.64 6.39 -0.71
CA CYS A 94 11.39 5.16 -1.43
C CYS A 94 12.65 4.65 -2.13
N GLU A 95 13.73 4.53 -1.36
CA GLU A 95 15.03 3.96 -1.77
C GLU A 95 15.25 2.57 -1.14
#